data_AF-A0A6P2ADR0-F1
#
_entry.id   AF-A0A6P2ADR0-F1
#
_cell.length_a   1.000
_cell.length_b   1.000
_cell.length_c   1.000
_cell.angle_alpha   90.00
_cell.angle_beta   90.00
_cell.angle_gamma   90.00
#
_symmetry.space_group_name_H-M   'P 1'
#
loop_
_entity.id
_entity.type
_entity.pdbx_description
1 polymer ?
#
loop_
_entity_poly.entity_id
_entity_poly.type
_entity_poly.pdbx_seq_one_letter_code
_entity_poly.pdbx_strand_id
1 'polypeptide(L)'
;MKGKIPEITIKFSEKPIIPEQGKKVTLEVTGENNVVVKAEINRKTLAKQIQKIDSLESGVASLSGKLSAISTDGTLILEAATVQIFESKKKEEKTELSDDAA
;
A
#
# COMPACT_ATOMS: atom_id res chain seq x y z
N MET A 1 -26.95 13.69 -9.96
CA MET A 1 -26.22 12.47 -10.36
C MET A 1 -25.50 11.92 -9.13
N LYS A 2 -25.82 10.70 -8.69
CA LYS A 2 -25.08 10.02 -7.61
C LYS A 2 -23.78 9.45 -8.21
N GLY A 3 -22.76 10.28 -8.36
CA GLY A 3 -21.43 9.80 -8.74
C GLY A 3 -20.92 8.88 -7.64
N LYS A 4 -20.53 7.65 -7.99
CA LYS A 4 -19.85 6.76 -7.05
C LYS A 4 -18.45 7.34 -6.81
N ILE A 5 -18.12 7.64 -5.55
CA ILE A 5 -16.75 8.01 -5.17
C ILE A 5 -15.89 6.76 -5.40
N PRO A 6 -14.84 6.83 -6.24
CA PRO A 6 -14.02 5.66 -6.52
C PRO A 6 -13.23 5.26 -5.27
N GLU A 7 -13.15 3.94 -5.05
CA GLU A 7 -12.28 3.35 -4.05
C GLU A 7 -10.97 2.94 -4.73
N ILE A 8 -9.85 3.37 -4.15
CA ILE A 8 -8.51 3.15 -4.67
C ILE A 8 -7.80 2.21 -3.72
N THR A 9 -7.09 1.22 -4.28
CA THR A 9 -6.20 0.33 -3.55
C THR A 9 -4.85 0.29 -4.23
N ILE A 10 -3.79 0.58 -3.49
CA ILE A 10 -2.41 0.55 -3.97
C ILE A 10 -1.60 -0.39 -3.10
N LYS A 11 -0.74 -1.20 -3.73
CA LYS A 11 0.25 -2.04 -3.03
C LYS A 11 1.58 -1.31 -2.91
N PHE A 12 2.26 -1.52 -1.80
CA PHE A 12 3.58 -0.99 -1.54
C PHE A 12 4.37 -1.97 -0.65
N SER A 13 5.69 -2.04 -0.87
CA SER A 13 6.61 -2.91 -0.13
C SER A 13 7.43 -2.16 0.91
N GLU A 14 7.53 -0.84 0.79
CA GLU A 14 8.32 -0.03 1.71
C GLU A 14 7.62 0.14 3.06
N LYS A 15 8.37 -0.10 4.14
CA LYS A 15 7.85 0.05 5.50
C LYS A 15 7.68 1.54 5.82
N PRO A 16 6.47 2.00 6.16
CA PRO A 16 6.24 3.40 6.44
C PRO A 16 6.76 3.80 7.81
N ILE A 17 7.24 5.03 7.91
CA ILE A 17 7.70 5.61 9.17
C ILE A 17 6.50 5.95 10.05
N ILE A 18 6.48 5.42 11.28
CA ILE A 18 5.41 5.68 12.24
C ILE A 18 5.97 6.60 13.34
N PRO A 19 5.42 7.82 13.51
CA PRO A 19 5.86 8.70 14.58
C PRO A 19 5.52 8.15 15.97
N GLU A 20 6.30 8.52 16.98
CA GLU A 20 6.11 8.06 18.36
C GLU A 20 4.90 8.71 19.07
N GLN A 21 4.40 9.82 18.55
CA GLN A 21 3.31 10.59 19.14
C GLN A 21 2.17 10.82 18.14
N GLY A 22 1.02 11.28 18.65
CA GLY A 22 -0.18 11.56 17.84
C GLY A 22 -1.20 10.42 17.78
N LYS A 23 -2.43 10.74 17.34
CA LYS A 23 -3.50 9.75 17.12
C LYS A 23 -3.51 9.20 15.69
N LYS A 24 -3.05 10.03 14.76
CA LYS A 24 -3.05 9.75 13.33
C LYS A 24 -1.69 10.05 12.74
N VAL A 25 -1.41 9.45 11.60
CA VAL A 25 -0.20 9.65 10.81
C VAL A 25 -0.63 9.87 9.37
N THR A 26 0.02 10.84 8.72
CA THR A 26 -0.09 11.01 7.28
C THR A 26 0.86 10.03 6.61
N LEU A 27 0.29 9.04 5.95
CA LEU A 27 1.01 8.07 5.17
C LEU A 27 1.07 8.57 3.72
N GLU A 28 2.27 8.60 3.16
CA GLU A 28 2.52 8.86 1.74
C GLU A 28 3.27 7.65 1.19
N VAL A 29 2.72 7.04 0.15
CA VAL A 29 3.29 5.83 -0.47
C VAL A 29 3.29 6.00 -1.98
N THR A 30 4.33 5.48 -2.61
CA THR A 30 4.41 5.36 -4.06
C THR A 30 4.04 3.93 -4.45
N GLY A 31 2.96 3.81 -5.21
CA GLY A 31 2.50 2.55 -5.78
C GLY A 31 3.18 2.16 -7.07
N GLU A 32 2.69 1.08 -7.66
CA GLU A 32 3.01 0.70 -9.04
C GLU A 32 2.74 1.88 -10.01
N ASN A 33 3.55 1.97 -11.06
CA ASN A 33 3.51 3.05 -12.06
C ASN A 33 3.76 4.48 -11.51
N ASN A 34 4.50 4.60 -10.40
CA ASN A 34 4.87 5.88 -9.77
C ASN A 34 3.65 6.71 -9.30
N VAL A 35 2.53 6.06 -9.02
CA VAL A 35 1.34 6.75 -8.47
C VAL A 35 1.56 7.04 -7.00
N VAL A 36 1.61 8.33 -6.64
CA VAL A 36 1.75 8.77 -5.24
C VAL A 36 0.37 8.89 -4.60
N VAL A 37 0.22 8.27 -3.43
CA VAL A 37 -1.03 8.28 -2.66
C VAL A 37 -0.76 8.72 -1.25
N LYS A 38 -1.62 9.60 -0.75
CA LYS A 38 -1.54 10.18 0.58
C LYS A 38 -2.82 9.95 1.34
N ALA A 39 -2.71 9.50 2.58
CA ALA A 39 -3.87 9.25 3.43
C ALA A 39 -3.57 9.49 4.91
N GLU A 40 -4.58 9.90 5.66
CA GLU A 40 -4.48 10.02 7.12
C GLU A 40 -5.00 8.75 7.80
N ILE A 41 -4.15 8.07 8.56
CA ILE A 41 -4.44 6.75 9.12
C ILE A 41 -4.28 6.76 10.64
N ASN A 42 -5.09 5.98 11.35
CA ASN A 42 -4.90 5.78 12.78
C ASN A 42 -3.53 5.15 13.07
N ARG A 43 -2.72 5.85 13.88
CA ARG A 43 -1.34 5.46 14.18
C ARG A 43 -1.22 4.09 14.83
N LYS A 44 -2.12 3.78 15.78
CA LYS A 44 -2.12 2.48 16.49
C LYS A 44 -2.48 1.34 15.55
N THR A 45 -3.45 1.57 14.66
CA THR A 45 -3.83 0.56 13.65
C THR A 45 -2.68 0.32 12.68
N LEU A 46 -2.02 1.37 12.19
CA LEU A 46 -0.86 1.22 11.30
C LEU A 46 0.27 0.45 12.00
N ALA A 47 0.64 0.81 13.23
CA ALA A 47 1.68 0.11 13.99
C ALA A 47 1.40 -1.39 14.14
N LYS A 48 0.15 -1.77 14.44
CA LYS A 48 -0.23 -3.19 14.54
C LYS A 48 -0.09 -3.93 13.21
N GLN A 49 -0.40 -3.28 12.09
CA GLN A 49 -0.26 -3.91 10.78
C GLN A 49 1.22 -4.04 10.41
N ILE A 50 2.02 -3.00 10.63
CA ILE A 50 3.44 -3.03 10.33
C ILE A 50 4.20 -4.08 11.15
N GLN A 51 3.85 -4.30 12.43
CA GLN A 51 4.43 -5.40 13.21
C GLN A 51 4.21 -6.79 12.59
N LYS A 52 3.12 -6.98 11.83
CA LYS A 52 2.89 -8.24 11.11
C LYS A 52 3.84 -8.41 9.94
N ILE A 53 4.27 -7.32 9.29
CA ILE A 53 5.23 -7.38 8.17
C ILE A 53 6.56 -7.97 8.64
N ASP A 54 7.01 -7.59 9.85
CA ASP A 54 8.26 -8.08 10.44
C ASP A 54 8.19 -9.58 10.81
N SER A 55 6.99 -10.14 10.87
CA SER A 55 6.75 -11.56 11.17
C SER A 55 6.63 -12.43 9.91
N LEU A 56 6.66 -11.84 8.71
CA LEU A 56 6.51 -12.53 7.44
C LEU A 56 7.86 -12.62 6.71
N GLU A 57 8.15 -13.76 6.09
CA GLU A 57 9.36 -13.93 5.25
C GLU A 57 9.34 -13.00 4.02
N SER A 58 8.13 -12.77 3.49
CA SER A 58 7.88 -11.78 2.44
C SER A 58 6.49 -11.18 2.62
N GLY A 59 6.43 -9.89 2.97
CA GLY A 59 5.18 -9.16 3.18
C GLY A 59 4.98 -8.05 2.16
N VAL A 60 3.74 -7.88 1.67
CA VAL A 60 3.31 -6.72 0.88
C VAL A 60 2.18 -6.01 1.60
N ALA A 61 2.24 -4.68 1.66
CA ALA A 61 1.20 -3.86 2.24
C ALA A 61 0.27 -3.33 1.14
N SER A 62 -1.00 -3.09 1.47
CA SER A 62 -1.91 -2.30 0.64
C SER A 62 -2.46 -1.11 1.42
N LEU A 63 -2.60 0.02 0.73
CA LEU A 63 -3.32 1.20 1.18
C LEU A 63 -4.61 1.30 0.37
N SER A 64 -5.75 1.23 1.06
CA SER A 64 -7.08 1.29 0.45
C SER A 64 -7.90 2.42 1.04
N GLY A 65 -8.60 3.19 0.22
CA GLY A 65 -9.47 4.28 0.70
C GLY A 65 -10.28 4.93 -0.42
N LYS A 66 -11.19 5.82 -0.05
CA LYS A 66 -12.03 6.56 -1.00
C LYS A 66 -11.28 7.78 -1.51
N LEU A 67 -11.27 8.00 -2.83
CA LEU A 67 -10.67 9.20 -3.40
C LEU A 67 -11.44 10.44 -2.95
N SER A 68 -10.77 11.34 -2.23
CA SER A 68 -11.33 12.61 -1.78
C SER A 68 -10.90 13.76 -2.70
N ALA A 69 -9.61 13.80 -3.06
CA ALA A 69 -9.06 14.85 -3.91
C ALA A 69 -7.85 14.34 -4.70
N ILE A 70 -7.49 15.11 -5.73
CA ILE A 70 -6.21 14.98 -6.43
C ILE A 70 -5.48 16.32 -6.24
N SER A 71 -4.29 16.26 -5.66
CA SER A 71 -3.43 17.42 -5.45
C SER A 71 -2.92 17.98 -6.80
N THR A 72 -2.41 19.21 -6.78
CA THR A 72 -1.88 19.89 -7.98
C THR A 72 -0.67 19.18 -8.61
N ASP A 73 0.05 18.38 -7.82
CA ASP A 73 1.19 17.56 -8.25
C ASP A 73 0.78 16.15 -8.73
N GLY A 74 -0.53 15.84 -8.74
CA GLY A 74 -1.06 14.54 -9.12
C GLY A 74 -1.17 13.53 -7.98
N THR A 75 -0.82 13.89 -6.74
CA THR A 75 -0.97 13.00 -5.58
C THR A 75 -2.44 12.72 -5.28
N LEU A 76 -2.80 11.45 -5.12
CA LEU A 76 -4.17 11.03 -4.78
C LEU A 76 -4.37 11.11 -3.26
N ILE A 77 -5.35 11.90 -2.81
CA ILE A 77 -5.70 12.04 -1.40
C ILE A 77 -6.85 11.07 -1.09
N LEU A 78 -6.62 10.11 -0.18
CA LEU A 78 -7.63 9.15 0.24
C LEU A 78 -8.21 9.46 1.63
N GLU A 79 -9.52 9.29 1.74
CA GLU A 79 -10.27 9.31 2.99
C GLU A 79 -10.70 7.91 3.42
N ALA A 80 -10.99 7.78 4.72
CA ALA A 80 -11.37 6.50 5.34
C ALA A 80 -10.36 5.37 5.03
N ALA A 81 -9.08 5.74 4.94
CA ALA A 81 -8.05 4.83 4.45
C ALA A 81 -7.64 3.78 5.49
N THR A 82 -7.29 2.61 4.99
CA THR A 82 -6.84 1.46 5.80
C THR A 82 -5.60 0.85 5.19
N VAL A 83 -4.74 0.29 6.06
CA VAL A 83 -3.59 -0.53 5.65
C VAL A 83 -3.84 -1.98 6.00
N GLN A 84 -3.54 -2.87 5.06
CA GLN A 84 -3.57 -4.32 5.24
C GLN A 84 -2.24 -4.92 4.81
N ILE A 85 -1.77 -5.95 5.52
CA ILE A 85 -0.56 -6.70 5.17
C ILE A 85 -0.98 -8.07 4.65
N PHE A 86 -0.35 -8.47 3.55
CA PHE A 86 -0.50 -9.78 2.92
C PHE A 86 0.87 -10.47 2.86
N GLU A 87 0.87 -11.78 3.04
CA GLU A 87 2.04 -12.60 2.74
C GLU A 87 2.18 -12.71 1.23
N SER A 88 3.33 -12.29 0.71
CA SER A 88 3.67 -12.44 -0.69
C SER A 88 4.21 -13.84 -0.89
N LYS A 89 3.42 -14.72 -1.50
CA LYS A 89 3.98 -15.98 -2.02
C LYS A 89 4.94 -15.60 -3.13
N LYS A 90 6.23 -15.90 -2.97
CA LYS A 90 7.17 -15.85 -4.09
C LYS A 90 6.50 -16.63 -5.24
N LYS A 91 6.31 -15.97 -6.39
CA LYS A 91 6.15 -16.72 -7.62
C LYS A 91 7.41 -17.58 -7.67
N GLU A 92 7.24 -18.91 -7.65
CA GLU A 92 8.24 -19.76 -8.26
C GLU A 92 8.45 -19.15 -9.65
N GLU A 93 9.62 -18.55 -9.88
CA GLU A 93 10.05 -18.26 -11.23
C GLU A 93 9.89 -19.59 -11.95
N LYS A 94 8.94 -19.67 -12.88
CA LYS A 94 8.95 -20.77 -13.83
C LYS A 94 10.31 -20.64 -14.49
N THR A 95 11.24 -21.53 -14.11
CA THR A 95 12.42 -21.81 -14.89
C THR A 95 11.92 -22.02 -16.31
N GLU A 96 12.11 -21.02 -17.17
CA GLU A 96 12.05 -21.22 -18.61
C GLU A 96 13.19 -22.18 -18.90
N LEU A 97 12.88 -23.48 -18.83
CA LEU A 97 13.69 -24.50 -19.48
C LEU A 97 13.62 -24.12 -20.96
N SER A 98 14.68 -23.46 -21.41
CA SER A 98 15.00 -23.28 -22.81
C SER A 98 15.08 -24.68 -23.43
N ASP A 99 13.98 -25.13 -24.03
CA ASP A 99 14.00 -26.16 -25.06
C ASP A 99 14.67 -25.54 -26.30
N ASP A 100 16.00 -25.47 -26.25
CA ASP A 100 16.82 -25.33 -27.44
C ASP A 100 17.96 -26.34 -27.29
N ALA A 101 17.61 -27.60 -27.56
CA ALA A 101 18.56 -28.69 -27.67
C ALA A 101 18.35 -29.39 -29.02
N ALA A 102 19.25 -29.03 -29.94
CA ALA A 102 19.84 -29.80 -31.03
C ALA A 102 18.97 -30.24 -32.22
#